data_AF-A0A6H9T6T0-F1
#
_entry.id   AF-A0A6H9T6T0-F1
#
_cell.length_a   1.000
_cell.length_b   1.000
_cell.length_c   1.000
_cell.angle_alpha   90.00
_cell.angle_beta   90.00
_cell.angle_gamma   90.00
#
_symmetry.space_group_name_H-M   'P 1'
#
loop_
_entity.id
_entity.type
_entity.pdbx_description
1 polymer ?
#
loop_
_entity_poly.entity_id
_entity_poly.type
_entity_poly.pdbx_seq_one_letter_code
_entity_poly.pdbx_strand_id
1 'polypeptide(L)'
;MIENFSGYFRLFTIFLLIIAGQGVAIVAAAGNDAGNEIDAPANCPRVISLGGSDPAGRRVVNTNTQPRMTPSAPATDIRAFSNTGTRAPADASYGYMHRTRVAAPQVSGVVSLMLTTNPWLTPAEVASILKRTACLMSIVSKTRPCTVISPGAGVLDAEAAVSAAAAERNSLAR
;
A
#
# COMPACT_ATOMS: atom_id res chain seq x y z
N MET A 1 -8.82 18.76 -15.37
CA MET A 1 -8.74 18.61 -16.83
C MET A 1 -7.89 17.37 -17.09
N ILE A 2 -8.51 16.19 -17.17
CA ILE A 2 -7.84 14.91 -17.45
C ILE A 2 -8.49 14.41 -18.74
N GLU A 3 -7.96 14.84 -19.88
CA GLU A 3 -8.46 14.41 -21.19
C GLU A 3 -7.64 13.21 -21.68
N ASN A 4 -8.34 12.13 -22.00
CA ASN A 4 -7.94 11.03 -22.89
C ASN A 4 -6.69 10.19 -22.54
N PHE A 5 -6.84 9.30 -21.56
CA PHE A 5 -5.80 8.35 -21.11
C PHE A 5 -5.72 7.02 -21.90
N SER A 6 -6.59 6.77 -22.88
CA SER A 6 -6.74 5.44 -23.51
C SER A 6 -5.50 4.96 -24.30
N GLY A 7 -4.78 5.88 -24.96
CA GLY A 7 -3.54 5.56 -25.71
C GLY A 7 -2.29 5.42 -24.84
N TYR A 8 -2.16 6.25 -23.81
CA TYR A 8 -1.00 6.27 -22.89
C TYR A 8 -1.01 5.09 -21.90
N PHE A 9 -2.18 4.52 -21.63
CA PHE A 9 -2.34 3.42 -20.70
C PHE A 9 -1.53 2.18 -21.07
N ARG A 10 -1.43 1.86 -22.37
CA ARG A 10 -0.70 0.67 -22.84
C ARG A 10 0.80 0.83 -22.67
N LEU A 11 1.35 1.99 -23.07
CA LEU A 11 2.79 2.27 -22.91
C LEU A 11 3.17 2.30 -21.43
N PHE A 12 2.34 2.93 -20.61
CA PHE A 12 2.53 2.99 -19.16
C PHE A 12 2.47 1.60 -18.50
N THR A 13 1.52 0.75 -18.89
CA THR A 13 1.43 -0.63 -18.37
C THR A 13 2.64 -1.47 -18.80
N ILE A 14 3.09 -1.35 -20.06
CA ILE A 14 4.30 -2.02 -20.55
C ILE A 14 5.53 -1.57 -19.74
N PHE A 15 5.65 -0.27 -19.48
CA PHE A 15 6.74 0.28 -18.67
C PHE A 15 6.76 -0.30 -17.24
N LEU A 16 5.60 -0.38 -16.58
CA LEU A 16 5.49 -0.99 -15.26
C LEU A 16 5.87 -2.48 -15.28
N LEU A 17 5.50 -3.21 -16.34
CA LEU A 17 5.89 -4.61 -16.51
C LEU A 17 7.40 -4.78 -16.69
N ILE A 18 8.04 -3.90 -17.46
CA ILE A 18 9.50 -3.91 -17.65
C ILE A 18 10.21 -3.67 -16.30
N ILE A 19 9.79 -2.64 -15.57
CA ILE A 19 10.37 -2.29 -14.26
C ILE A 19 10.19 -3.43 -13.25
N ALA A 20 8.97 -3.97 -13.14
CA ALA A 20 8.71 -5.10 -12.25
C ALA A 20 9.47 -6.38 -12.69
N GLY A 21 9.72 -6.54 -13.99
CA GLY A 21 10.55 -7.61 -14.55
C GLY A 21 12.03 -7.49 -14.16
N GLN A 22 12.50 -6.28 -13.84
CA GLN A 22 13.85 -6.03 -13.34
C GLN A 22 13.98 -6.20 -11.81
N GLY A 23 12.94 -6.72 -11.14
CA GLY A 23 12.96 -6.94 -9.69
C GLY A 23 12.57 -5.72 -8.85
N VAL A 24 12.10 -4.64 -9.48
CA VAL A 24 11.67 -3.44 -8.75
C VAL A 24 10.26 -3.63 -8.20
N ALA A 25 10.10 -3.43 -6.89
CA ALA A 25 8.78 -3.42 -6.25
C ALA A 25 8.05 -2.09 -6.50
N ILE A 26 6.87 -2.16 -7.11
CA ILE A 26 6.04 -1.00 -7.41
C ILE A 26 4.87 -0.96 -6.43
N VAL A 27 4.72 0.13 -5.70
CA VAL A 27 3.71 0.30 -4.64
C VAL A 27 2.76 1.44 -5.03
N ALA A 28 1.45 1.19 -5.05
CA ALA A 28 0.47 2.18 -5.49
C ALA A 28 -0.83 2.11 -4.68
N ALA A 29 -1.41 3.28 -4.41
CA ALA A 29 -2.68 3.41 -3.70
C ALA A 29 -3.88 3.07 -4.59
N ALA A 30 -4.90 2.46 -3.97
CA ALA A 30 -6.18 2.04 -4.52
C ALA A 30 -6.91 3.02 -5.46
N GLY A 31 -6.89 4.31 -5.09
CA GLY A 31 -7.91 5.28 -5.53
C GLY A 31 -8.71 5.83 -4.35
N ASN A 32 -9.38 6.98 -4.54
CA ASN A 32 -10.08 7.72 -3.49
C ASN A 32 -11.55 8.05 -3.84
N ASP A 33 -12.18 7.22 -4.66
CA ASP A 33 -13.49 7.48 -5.25
C ASP A 33 -14.62 6.69 -4.55
N ALA A 34 -14.31 6.03 -3.42
CA ALA A 34 -15.21 5.12 -2.71
C ALA A 34 -15.81 4.01 -3.61
N GLY A 35 -15.14 3.69 -4.72
CA GLY A 35 -15.60 2.75 -5.73
C GLY A 35 -15.15 1.31 -5.48
N ASN A 36 -15.75 0.38 -6.24
CA ASN A 36 -15.35 -1.04 -6.27
C ASN A 36 -14.30 -1.33 -7.36
N GLU A 37 -13.69 -0.30 -7.93
CA GLU A 37 -12.68 -0.38 -8.98
C GLU A 37 -11.35 0.19 -8.49
N ILE A 38 -10.24 -0.47 -8.82
CA ILE A 38 -8.90 0.01 -8.48
C ILE A 38 -8.40 0.90 -9.63
N ASP A 39 -7.88 2.08 -9.29
CA ASP A 39 -7.32 3.00 -10.27
C ASP A 39 -5.93 2.54 -10.73
N ALA A 40 -5.54 2.93 -11.94
CA ALA A 40 -4.16 2.78 -12.36
C ALA A 40 -3.23 3.76 -11.61
N PRO A 41 -1.99 3.36 -11.29
CA PRO A 41 -1.33 2.08 -11.63
C PRO A 41 -1.64 0.89 -10.72
N ALA A 42 -2.45 1.06 -9.68
CA ALA A 42 -2.66 0.02 -8.68
C ALA A 42 -3.44 -1.20 -9.20
N ASN A 43 -4.13 -1.08 -10.34
CA ASN A 43 -4.77 -2.20 -11.03
C ASN A 43 -3.86 -2.94 -12.03
N CYS A 44 -2.63 -2.47 -12.26
CA CYS A 44 -1.72 -3.10 -13.20
C CYS A 44 -1.12 -4.39 -12.61
N PRO A 45 -0.85 -5.42 -13.44
CA PRO A 45 -0.15 -6.61 -12.99
C PRO A 45 1.21 -6.27 -12.37
N ARG A 46 1.61 -7.02 -11.33
CA ARG A 46 2.87 -6.85 -10.59
C ARG A 46 3.02 -5.54 -9.81
N VAL A 47 1.93 -4.78 -9.64
CA VAL A 47 1.87 -3.64 -8.72
C VAL A 47 1.27 -4.06 -7.38
N ILE A 48 1.91 -3.64 -6.29
CA ILE A 48 1.44 -3.82 -4.93
C ILE A 48 0.38 -2.75 -4.64
N SER A 49 -0.88 -3.13 -4.81
CA SER A 49 -2.05 -2.27 -4.58
C SER A 49 -2.43 -2.21 -3.11
N LEU A 50 -2.55 -1.03 -2.52
CA LEU A 50 -2.84 -0.84 -1.09
C LEU A 50 -4.03 0.07 -0.84
N GLY A 51 -4.76 -0.22 0.24
CA GLY A 51 -5.80 0.64 0.79
C GLY A 51 -5.30 1.56 1.91
N GLY A 52 -6.18 2.44 2.39
CA GLY A 52 -5.92 3.24 3.60
C GLY A 52 -6.77 2.78 4.79
N SER A 53 -6.20 2.79 5.99
CA SER A 53 -6.90 2.55 7.25
C SER A 53 -6.89 3.77 8.18
N ASP A 54 -7.89 3.86 9.06
CA ASP A 54 -7.96 4.81 10.16
C ASP A 54 -7.21 4.29 11.41
N PRO A 55 -7.00 5.10 12.47
CA PRO A 55 -6.33 4.67 13.69
C PRO A 55 -7.00 3.50 14.42
N ALA A 56 -8.28 3.22 14.13
CA ALA A 56 -9.00 2.08 14.68
C ALA A 56 -8.91 0.83 13.77
N GLY A 57 -8.07 0.87 12.73
CA GLY A 57 -7.89 -0.23 11.78
C GLY A 57 -9.05 -0.40 10.80
N ARG A 58 -10.01 0.53 10.79
CA ARG A 58 -11.11 0.49 9.84
C ARG A 58 -10.64 1.06 8.52
N ARG A 59 -11.28 0.62 7.46
CA ARG A 59 -11.09 1.19 6.14
C ARG A 59 -11.45 2.68 6.14
N VAL A 60 -10.60 3.52 5.53
CA VAL A 60 -10.94 4.92 5.24
C VAL A 60 -12.10 4.95 4.24
N VAL A 61 -13.19 5.63 4.58
CA VAL A 61 -14.47 5.57 3.84
C VAL A 61 -14.36 5.86 2.33
N ASN A 62 -13.41 6.71 1.93
CA ASN A 62 -13.23 7.11 0.53
C ASN A 62 -12.24 6.23 -0.25
N THR A 63 -11.63 5.19 0.33
CA THR A 63 -10.70 4.32 -0.43
C THR A 63 -11.46 3.35 -1.33
N ASN A 64 -10.98 3.18 -2.56
CA ASN A 64 -11.47 2.12 -3.46
C ASN A 64 -11.10 0.74 -2.89
N THR A 65 -11.90 -0.30 -3.17
CA THR A 65 -11.66 -1.66 -2.66
C THR A 65 -11.97 -2.78 -3.63
N GLN A 66 -11.12 -3.81 -3.64
CA GLN A 66 -11.43 -5.12 -4.26
C GLN A 66 -10.83 -6.27 -3.44
N PRO A 67 -11.37 -7.50 -3.55
CA PRO A 67 -10.88 -8.67 -2.80
C PRO A 67 -9.41 -9.03 -3.04
N ARG A 68 -8.82 -8.62 -4.17
CA ARG A 68 -7.42 -8.94 -4.54
C ARG A 68 -6.37 -7.96 -3.97
N MET A 69 -6.81 -6.90 -3.27
CA MET A 69 -5.90 -5.90 -2.70
C MET A 69 -4.88 -6.49 -1.72
N THR A 70 -3.72 -5.84 -1.64
CA THR A 70 -2.63 -6.13 -0.69
C THR A 70 -3.04 -5.59 0.71
N PRO A 71 -2.15 -5.36 1.71
CA PRO A 71 -2.59 -4.75 2.95
C PRO A 71 -2.92 -3.27 2.75
N SER A 72 -3.64 -2.74 3.72
CA SER A 72 -3.78 -1.31 3.95
C SER A 72 -2.70 -0.78 4.88
N ALA A 73 -2.46 0.52 4.87
CA ALA A 73 -1.65 1.18 5.90
C ALA A 73 -2.36 2.43 6.42
N PRO A 74 -1.97 2.93 7.62
CA PRO A 74 -2.54 4.13 8.21
C PRO A 74 -2.57 5.31 7.23
N ALA A 75 -3.73 5.94 7.09
CA ALA A 75 -3.99 6.95 6.06
C ALA A 75 -4.74 8.19 6.56
N THR A 76 -5.12 8.24 7.83
CA THR A 76 -5.72 9.42 8.47
C THR A 76 -4.96 9.78 9.74
N ASP A 77 -4.96 11.07 10.10
CA ASP A 77 -4.29 11.60 11.29
C ASP A 77 -2.78 11.33 11.29
N ILE A 78 -2.18 11.25 10.10
CA ILE A 78 -0.75 11.01 9.94
C ILE A 78 -0.02 12.34 10.05
N ARG A 79 0.80 12.50 11.08
CA ARG A 79 1.66 13.66 11.24
C ARG A 79 2.84 13.55 10.27
N ALA A 80 2.94 14.50 9.34
CA ALA A 80 3.95 14.52 8.29
C ALA A 80 4.64 15.88 8.21
N PHE A 81 5.80 15.90 7.57
CA PHE A 81 6.46 17.15 7.18
C PHE A 81 5.58 17.91 6.18
N SER A 82 5.52 19.22 6.36
CA SER A 82 4.81 20.15 5.50
C SER A 82 5.67 21.41 5.34
N ASN A 83 5.17 22.38 4.58
CA ASN A 83 5.72 23.72 4.54
C ASN A 83 4.60 24.76 4.58
N THR A 84 4.93 25.99 4.98
CA THR A 84 3.96 27.09 5.12
C THR A 84 3.63 27.80 3.80
N GLY A 85 4.28 27.41 2.70
CA GLY A 85 4.17 28.07 1.42
C GLY A 85 2.89 27.72 0.65
N THR A 86 2.31 28.70 -0.04
CA THR A 86 1.08 28.51 -0.83
C THR A 86 1.33 28.37 -2.34
N ARG A 87 2.50 28.79 -2.83
CA ARG A 87 2.89 28.72 -4.25
C ARG A 87 4.28 28.11 -4.49
N ALA A 88 5.15 28.17 -3.50
CA ALA A 88 6.47 27.54 -3.47
C ALA A 88 6.80 27.19 -2.01
N PRO A 89 7.72 26.24 -1.75
CA PRO A 89 8.13 25.92 -0.39
C PRO A 89 8.60 27.16 0.38
N ALA A 90 8.10 27.35 1.60
CA ALA A 90 8.56 28.37 2.54
C ALA A 90 9.15 27.70 3.78
N ASP A 91 8.67 28.03 4.98
CA ASP A 91 9.20 27.46 6.22
C ASP A 91 8.78 26.01 6.40
N ALA A 92 9.70 25.19 6.94
CA ALA A 92 9.41 23.83 7.33
C ALA A 92 8.36 23.81 8.46
N SER A 93 7.38 22.94 8.32
CA SER A 93 6.31 22.78 9.31
C SER A 93 5.91 21.32 9.44
N TYR A 94 4.99 21.05 10.37
CA TYR A 94 4.30 19.78 10.48
C TYR A 94 2.82 19.97 10.23
N GLY A 95 2.20 19.00 9.58
CA GLY A 95 0.75 18.97 9.36
C GLY A 95 0.20 17.56 9.51
N TYR A 96 -1.11 17.46 9.67
CA TYR A 96 -1.82 16.19 9.60
C TYR A 96 -2.30 15.95 8.17
N MET A 97 -2.04 14.75 7.67
CA MET A 97 -2.43 14.31 6.33
C MET A 97 -3.52 13.23 6.44
N HIS A 98 -4.57 13.38 5.63
CA HIS A 98 -5.72 12.47 5.60
C HIS A 98 -6.00 12.01 4.17
N ARG A 99 -5.19 11.08 3.66
CA ARG A 99 -5.33 10.53 2.30
C ARG A 99 -4.73 9.13 2.22
N THR A 100 -5.36 8.21 1.48
CA THR A 100 -4.80 6.87 1.17
C THR A 100 -3.42 6.93 0.52
N ARG A 101 -3.10 8.02 -0.18
CA ARG A 101 -1.78 8.24 -0.78
C ARG A 101 -0.65 8.22 0.26
N VAL A 102 -0.94 8.51 1.53
CA VAL A 102 0.03 8.48 2.65
C VAL A 102 0.36 7.04 3.08
N ALA A 103 -0.47 6.07 2.72
CA ALA A 103 -0.21 4.65 2.98
C ALA A 103 0.88 4.08 2.04
N ALA A 104 0.99 4.59 0.80
CA ALA A 104 2.00 4.14 -0.15
C ALA A 104 3.45 4.32 0.34
N PRO A 105 3.90 5.50 0.79
CA PRO A 105 5.26 5.66 1.30
C PRO A 105 5.53 4.83 2.58
N GLN A 106 4.52 4.56 3.41
CA GLN A 106 4.68 3.69 4.58
C GLN A 106 4.97 2.24 4.16
N VAL A 107 4.18 1.70 3.22
CA VAL A 107 4.40 0.36 2.66
C VAL A 107 5.77 0.30 1.96
N SER A 108 6.14 1.31 1.18
CA SER A 108 7.47 1.39 0.54
C SER A 108 8.61 1.38 1.56
N GLY A 109 8.45 2.04 2.71
CA GLY A 109 9.42 2.00 3.81
C GLY A 109 9.60 0.58 4.37
N VAL A 110 8.51 -0.15 4.62
CA VAL A 110 8.58 -1.55 5.08
C VAL A 110 9.21 -2.46 4.03
N VAL A 111 8.86 -2.29 2.75
CA VAL A 111 9.50 -3.04 1.66
C VAL A 111 11.01 -2.82 1.63
N SER A 112 11.47 -1.58 1.86
CA SER A 112 12.91 -1.29 1.95
C SER A 112 13.58 -2.03 3.11
N LEU A 113 12.94 -2.13 4.28
CA LEU A 113 13.45 -2.91 5.41
C LEU A 113 13.49 -4.42 5.13
N MET A 114 12.45 -4.94 4.46
CA MET A 114 12.41 -6.34 4.01
C MET A 114 13.57 -6.64 3.06
N LEU A 115 13.80 -5.78 2.06
CA LEU A 115 14.89 -5.94 1.09
C LEU A 115 16.28 -5.75 1.71
N THR A 116 16.41 -4.90 2.73
CA THR A 116 17.66 -4.79 3.51
C THR A 116 17.99 -6.10 4.21
N THR A 117 16.95 -6.78 4.73
CA THR A 117 17.09 -8.04 5.45
C THR A 117 17.27 -9.23 4.50
N ASN A 118 16.57 -9.23 3.37
CA ASN A 118 16.67 -10.23 2.32
C ASN A 118 16.67 -9.56 0.93
N PRO A 119 17.86 -9.25 0.37
CA PRO A 119 17.99 -8.59 -0.93
C PRO A 119 17.53 -9.45 -2.12
N TRP A 120 17.30 -10.74 -1.91
CA TRP A 120 16.94 -11.69 -2.96
C TRP A 120 15.44 -11.82 -3.18
N LEU A 121 14.63 -11.14 -2.37
CA LEU A 121 13.18 -11.17 -2.54
C LEU A 121 12.77 -10.54 -3.88
N THR A 122 11.99 -11.29 -4.63
CA THR A 122 11.28 -10.81 -5.81
C THR A 122 10.10 -9.92 -5.41
N PRO A 123 9.64 -9.01 -6.28
CA PRO A 123 8.42 -8.23 -6.04
C PRO A 123 7.18 -9.08 -5.72
N ALA A 124 7.11 -10.30 -6.28
CA ALA A 124 6.03 -11.24 -6.02
C ALA A 124 6.09 -11.82 -4.60
N GLU A 125 7.29 -12.19 -4.14
CA GLU A 125 7.51 -12.65 -2.75
C GLU A 125 7.26 -11.53 -1.75
N VAL A 126 7.73 -10.31 -2.02
CA VAL A 126 7.41 -9.12 -1.22
C VAL A 126 5.90 -8.94 -1.08
N ALA A 127 5.16 -8.98 -2.20
CA ALA A 127 3.71 -8.85 -2.17
C ALA A 127 3.04 -9.99 -1.39
N SER A 128 3.55 -11.22 -1.49
CA SER A 128 3.05 -12.39 -0.79
C SER A 128 3.25 -12.28 0.73
N ILE A 129 4.47 -11.91 1.16
CA ILE A 129 4.80 -11.68 2.58
C ILE A 129 3.87 -10.60 3.14
N LEU A 130 3.80 -9.43 2.49
CA LEU A 130 2.94 -8.32 2.93
C LEU A 130 1.47 -8.71 3.06
N LYS A 131 0.95 -9.57 2.18
CA LYS A 131 -0.43 -10.07 2.27
C LYS A 131 -0.63 -11.01 3.44
N ARG A 132 0.29 -11.94 3.66
CA ARG A 132 0.17 -12.99 4.67
C ARG A 132 0.44 -12.47 6.09
N THR A 133 1.32 -11.48 6.23
CA THR A 133 1.66 -10.89 7.54
C THR A 133 0.76 -9.73 7.92
N ALA A 134 -0.15 -9.30 7.04
CA ALA A 134 -1.12 -8.26 7.34
C ALA A 134 -1.94 -8.64 8.58
N CYS A 135 -2.04 -7.72 9.53
CA CYS A 135 -2.85 -7.90 10.72
C CYS A 135 -4.32 -7.70 10.37
N LEU A 136 -5.12 -8.76 10.45
CA LEU A 136 -6.57 -8.62 10.53
C LEU A 136 -6.91 -8.06 11.91
N MET A 137 -7.03 -6.74 12.02
CA MET A 137 -7.65 -6.17 13.21
C MET A 137 -9.07 -6.73 13.28
N SER A 138 -9.36 -7.50 14.32
CA SER A 138 -10.68 -8.08 14.55
C SER A 138 -11.68 -6.94 14.73
N ILE A 139 -12.30 -6.53 13.64
CA ILE A 139 -13.45 -5.62 13.63
C ILE A 139 -14.75 -6.42 13.78
N VAL A 140 -14.68 -7.70 14.16
CA VAL A 140 -15.86 -8.50 14.49
C VAL A 140 -16.39 -7.99 15.82
N SER A 141 -17.35 -7.06 15.75
CA SER A 141 -18.21 -6.78 16.88
C SER A 141 -18.91 -8.08 17.28
N LYS A 142 -18.57 -8.64 18.45
CA LYS A 142 -19.28 -9.78 19.05
C LYS A 142 -20.78 -9.52 19.26
N THR A 143 -21.22 -8.27 19.12
CA THR A 143 -22.59 -7.82 19.42
C THR A 143 -23.37 -7.30 18.21
N ARG A 144 -22.76 -7.15 17.02
CA ARG A 144 -23.48 -6.76 15.80
C ARG A 144 -22.91 -7.47 14.56
N PRO A 145 -23.73 -8.17 13.76
CA PRO A 145 -23.33 -8.73 12.48
C PRO A 145 -23.24 -7.60 11.44
N CYS A 146 -22.33 -6.66 11.64
CA CYS A 146 -21.94 -5.73 10.61
C CYS A 146 -20.72 -6.35 9.93
N THR A 147 -20.86 -6.74 8.66
CA THR A 147 -19.75 -7.16 7.80
C THR A 147 -18.82 -5.96 7.64
N VAL A 148 -17.87 -5.81 8.55
CA VAL A 148 -16.88 -4.75 8.43
C VAL A 148 -15.95 -5.16 7.31
N ILE A 149 -16.05 -4.45 6.18
CA ILE A 149 -15.19 -4.70 5.03
C ILE A 149 -13.76 -4.40 5.48
N SER A 150 -12.98 -5.45 5.67
CA SER A 150 -11.54 -5.35 5.94
C SER A 150 -10.89 -4.51 4.84
N PRO A 151 -9.98 -3.60 5.17
CA PRO A 151 -9.23 -2.84 4.18
C PRO A 151 -8.22 -3.78 3.48
N GLY A 152 -8.71 -4.57 2.52
CA GLY A 152 -7.91 -5.59 1.82
C GLY A 152 -7.52 -6.77 2.73
N ALA A 153 -6.26 -7.18 2.64
CA ALA A 153 -5.71 -8.30 3.40
C ALA A 153 -5.57 -8.04 4.92
N GLY A 154 -5.73 -6.79 5.36
CA GLY A 154 -5.51 -6.36 6.74
C GLY A 154 -4.67 -5.08 6.80
N VAL A 155 -4.29 -4.65 8.01
CA VAL A 155 -3.37 -3.51 8.20
C VAL A 155 -1.92 -4.01 8.15
N LEU A 156 -1.05 -3.23 7.53
CA LEU A 156 0.39 -3.50 7.42
C LEU A 156 1.01 -3.74 8.80
N ASP A 157 1.65 -4.89 8.98
CA ASP A 157 2.47 -5.23 10.14
C ASP A 157 3.95 -5.24 9.71
N ALA A 158 4.69 -4.22 10.12
CA ALA A 158 6.08 -4.05 9.73
C ALA A 158 7.00 -5.11 10.37
N GLU A 159 6.76 -5.46 11.63
CA GLU A 159 7.60 -6.43 12.36
C GLU A 159 7.42 -7.83 11.77
N ALA A 160 6.17 -8.25 11.58
CA ALA A 160 5.87 -9.54 11.00
C ALA A 160 6.39 -9.67 9.56
N ALA A 161 6.28 -8.60 8.75
CA ALA A 161 6.78 -8.59 7.37
C ALA A 161 8.31 -8.72 7.30
N VAL A 162 9.06 -7.96 8.10
CA VAL A 162 10.52 -8.01 8.14
C VAL A 162 11.02 -9.34 8.71
N SER A 163 10.34 -9.86 9.73
CA SER A 163 10.66 -11.17 10.32
C SER A 163 10.44 -12.32 9.33
N ALA A 164 9.35 -12.28 8.56
CA ALA A 164 9.10 -13.25 7.50
C ALA A 164 10.14 -13.17 6.38
N ALA A 165 10.52 -11.96 5.96
CA ALA A 165 11.60 -11.75 4.98
C ALA A 165 12.94 -12.37 5.46
N ALA A 166 13.27 -12.21 6.74
CA ALA A 166 14.44 -12.82 7.36
C ALA A 166 14.37 -14.35 7.37
N ALA A 167 13.21 -14.91 7.71
CA ALA A 167 13.01 -16.35 7.75
C ALA A 167 13.21 -17.00 6.37
N GLU A 168 12.67 -16.37 5.31
CA GLU A 168 12.81 -16.87 3.93
C GLU A 168 14.27 -16.84 3.43
N ARG A 169 15.08 -15.88 3.90
CA ARG A 169 16.53 -15.87 3.64
C ARG A 169 17.23 -17.08 4.26
N ASN A 170 16.87 -17.43 5.48
CA ASN A 170 17.50 -18.52 6.22
C ASN A 170 17.10 -19.91 5.68
N SER A 171 15.92 -20.05 5.07
CA SER A 171 15.51 -21.30 4.40
C SER A 171 16.28 -21.60 3.12
N LEU A 172 16.84 -20.59 2.46
CA LEU A 172 17.67 -20.77 1.25
C LEU A 172 19.14 -21.07 1.56
N ALA A 173 19.55 -20.93 2.83
CA ALA A 173 20.91 -21.19 3.30
C ALA A 173 21.10 -22.60 3.92
N ARG A 174 20.05 -23.43 3.90
CA ARG A 174 20.08 -24.85 4.28
C ARG A 174 19.95 -25.72 3.04
#